data_AF-A0A7W4AEF2-F1
#
_entry.id   AF-A0A7W4AEF2-F1
#
_cell.length_a   1.000
_cell.length_b   1.000
_cell.length_c   1.000
_cell.angle_alpha   90.00
_cell.angle_beta   90.00
_cell.angle_gamma   90.00
#
_symmetry.space_group_name_H-M   'P 1'
#
loop_
_entity.id
_entity.type
_entity.pdbx_description
1 polymer ?
#
loop_
_entity_poly.entity_id
_entity_poly.type
_entity_poly.pdbx_seq_one_letter_code
_entity_poly.pdbx_strand_id
1 'polypeptide(L)'
;GELAGTPQNEDVGSYAAITISVNDGTDSASLTPFTLEVTNTNDAPVGQNFAFNLDEAATLTVALANGLLSNASDDDAGDTLSA
;
A
#
# COMPACT_ATOMS: atom_id res chain seq x y z
N GLY A 1 15.80 -14.89 -19.53
CA GLY A 1 15.80 -14.23 -18.22
C GLY A 1 14.50 -13.48 -18.09
N GLU A 2 13.87 -13.53 -16.93
CA GLU A 2 12.60 -12.89 -16.65
C GLU A 2 12.73 -12.15 -15.32
N LEU A 3 12.23 -10.92 -15.28
CA LEU A 3 12.06 -10.14 -14.05
C LEU A 3 10.55 -10.05 -13.80
N ALA A 4 10.08 -10.64 -12.70
CA ALA A 4 8.65 -10.70 -12.37
C ALA A 4 8.43 -10.45 -10.87
N GLY A 5 7.26 -9.87 -10.56
CA GLY A 5 6.81 -9.57 -9.19
C GLY A 5 5.44 -8.91 -9.20
N THR A 6 4.83 -8.79 -8.02
CA THR A 6 3.58 -8.04 -7.81
C THR A 6 3.86 -7.01 -6.72
N PRO A 7 4.13 -5.74 -7.09
CA PRO A 7 4.45 -4.70 -6.11
C PRO A 7 3.26 -4.45 -5.18
N GLN A 8 3.56 -4.08 -3.93
CA GLN A 8 2.58 -3.61 -2.96
C GLN A 8 2.54 -2.08 -2.94
N ASN A 9 1.60 -1.50 -2.20
CA ASN A 9 1.48 -0.05 -2.12
C ASN A 9 2.70 0.60 -1.44
N GLU A 10 3.39 -0.12 -0.55
CA GLU A 10 4.67 0.29 0.05
C GLU A 10 5.81 0.37 -0.98
N ASP A 11 5.66 -0.26 -2.15
CA ASP A 11 6.64 -0.26 -3.24
C ASP A 11 6.42 0.88 -4.24
N VAL A 12 5.44 1.76 -4.03
CA VAL A 12 5.18 2.90 -4.92
C VAL A 12 6.39 3.84 -4.93
N GLY A 13 6.92 4.10 -6.13
CA GLY A 13 8.09 4.96 -6.28
C GLY A 13 8.90 4.70 -7.54
N SER A 14 10.10 5.29 -7.57
CA SER A 14 11.02 5.20 -8.70
C SER A 14 12.31 4.50 -8.28
N TYR A 15 12.62 3.40 -8.96
CA TYR A 15 13.80 2.57 -8.74
C TYR A 15 14.76 2.74 -9.91
N ALA A 16 15.79 3.57 -9.72
CA ALA A 16 16.75 3.90 -10.76
C ALA A 16 17.96 2.95 -10.78
N ALA A 17 18.71 2.98 -11.88
CA ALA A 17 19.99 2.29 -12.07
C ALA A 17 19.93 0.75 -11.97
N ILE A 18 18.78 0.16 -12.33
CA ILE A 18 18.64 -1.30 -12.42
C ILE A 18 19.53 -1.80 -13.56
N THR A 19 20.50 -2.66 -13.25
CA THR A 19 21.48 -3.19 -14.20
C THR A 19 21.34 -4.70 -14.32
N ILE A 20 21.25 -5.19 -15.55
CA ILE A 20 21.27 -6.63 -15.85
C ILE A 20 22.65 -6.96 -16.42
N SER A 21 23.36 -7.87 -15.77
CA SER A 21 24.65 -8.37 -16.24
C SER A 21 24.69 -9.89 -16.26
N VAL A 22 25.58 -10.41 -17.11
CA VAL A 22 25.91 -11.82 -17.22
C VAL A 22 27.42 -11.99 -17.11
N ASN A 23 27.87 -13.10 -16.56
CA ASN A 23 29.27 -13.48 -16.47
C ASN A 23 29.39 -14.99 -16.75
N ASP A 24 30.39 -15.39 -17.54
CA ASP A 24 30.64 -16.80 -17.89
C ASP A 24 31.84 -17.41 -17.15
N GLY A 25 32.35 -16.73 -16.12
CA GLY A 25 33.55 -17.09 -15.38
C GLY A 25 34.84 -16.46 -15.92
N THR A 26 34.82 -15.88 -17.12
CA THR A 26 35.97 -15.19 -17.73
C THR A 26 35.62 -13.75 -18.09
N ASP A 27 34.53 -13.57 -18.84
CA ASP A 27 34.08 -12.28 -19.35
C ASP A 27 32.73 -11.89 -18.73
N SER A 28 32.47 -10.57 -18.72
CA SER A 28 31.21 -9.99 -18.24
C SER A 28 30.62 -9.06 -19.28
N ALA A 29 29.30 -9.09 -19.41
CA ALA A 29 28.55 -8.15 -20.23
C ALA A 29 27.37 -7.59 -19.42
N SER A 30 27.07 -6.31 -19.62
CA SER A 30 25.98 -5.62 -18.92
C SER A 30 25.12 -4.85 -19.93
N LEU A 31 23.82 -4.83 -19.71
CA LEU A 31 22.92 -3.93 -20.43
C LEU A 31 22.99 -2.51 -19.85
N THR A 32 22.56 -1.54 -20.64
CA THR A 32 22.38 -0.16 -20.16
C THR A 32 21.38 -0.15 -19.00
N PRO A 33 21.68 0.55 -17.89
CA PRO A 33 20.76 0.63 -16.78
C PRO A 33 19.44 1.28 -17.17
N PHE A 34 18.36 0.87 -16.51
CA PHE A 34 17.03 1.46 -16.68
C PHE A 34 16.43 1.85 -15.34
N THR A 35 15.33 2.61 -15.41
CA THR A 35 14.51 2.99 -14.26
C THR A 35 13.20 2.23 -14.32
N LEU A 36 12.77 1.69 -13.19
CA LEU A 36 11.43 1.11 -13.00
C LEU A 36 10.60 2.08 -12.16
N GLU A 37 9.43 2.43 -12.65
CA GLU A 37 8.45 3.23 -11.93
C GLU A 37 7.28 2.33 -11.52
N VAL A 38 6.99 2.32 -10.22
CA VAL A 38 5.79 1.69 -9.65
C VAL A 38 4.81 2.81 -9.38
N THR A 39 3.76 2.87 -10.19
CA THR A 39 2.69 3.86 -10.04
C THR A 39 1.64 3.34 -9.06
N ASN A 40 1.29 4.16 -8.09
CA ASN A 40 0.12 3.89 -7.25
C ASN A 40 -1.17 3.89 -8.09
N THR A 41 -2.11 3.05 -7.69
CA THR A 41 -3.48 3.03 -8.21
C THR A 41 -4.42 3.17 -7.04
N ASN A 42 -5.40 4.07 -7.17
CA ASN A 42 -6.36 4.33 -6.10
C ASN A 42 -7.05 3.04 -5.63
N ASP A 43 -6.85 2.70 -4.36
CA ASP A 43 -7.55 1.68 -3.61
C ASP A 43 -8.80 2.27 -2.92
N ALA A 44 -9.74 1.42 -2.52
CA ALA A 44 -10.94 1.88 -1.81
C ALA A 44 -10.71 1.81 -0.29
N PRO A 45 -11.29 2.75 0.49
CA PRO A 45 -11.17 2.70 1.94
C PRO A 45 -11.71 1.40 2.53
N VAL A 46 -11.03 0.87 3.53
CA VAL A 46 -11.42 -0.33 4.26
C VAL A 46 -11.91 0.05 5.65
N GLY A 47 -13.18 -0.23 5.92
CA GLY A 47 -13.79 -0.05 7.23
C GLY A 47 -13.54 -1.26 8.14
N GLN A 48 -13.34 -1.02 9.44
CA GLN A 48 -13.11 -2.08 10.42
C GLN A 48 -14.33 -2.24 11.35
N ASN A 49 -14.54 -3.45 11.85
CA ASN A 49 -15.68 -3.73 12.72
C ASN A 49 -15.59 -2.97 14.05
N PHE A 50 -16.74 -2.51 14.52
CA PHE A 50 -16.93 -2.04 15.88
C PHE A 50 -17.64 -3.11 16.72
N ALA A 51 -17.26 -3.19 18.00
CA ALA A 51 -17.94 -4.03 18.97
C ALA A 51 -18.24 -3.19 20.22
N PHE A 52 -19.48 -3.25 20.68
CA PHE A 52 -19.92 -2.57 21.89
C PHE A 52 -20.68 -3.56 22.76
N ASN A 53 -20.42 -3.55 24.06
CA ASN A 53 -21.19 -4.28 25.05
C ASN A 53 -22.01 -3.26 25.83
N LEU A 54 -23.31 -3.50 25.92
CA LEU A 54 -24.23 -2.64 26.65
C LEU A 54 -25.16 -3.52 27.49
N ASP A 55 -25.50 -3.04 28.67
CA ASP A 55 -26.61 -3.58 29.42
C ASP A 55 -27.92 -3.36 28.65
N GLU A 56 -28.92 -4.19 28.93
CA GLU A 56 -30.26 -4.01 28.37
C GLU A 56 -30.77 -2.58 28.62
N ALA A 57 -31.38 -1.98 27.59
CA ALA A 57 -31.94 -0.63 27.61
C ALA A 57 -30.93 0.51 27.83
N ALA A 58 -29.62 0.25 27.74
CA ALA A 58 -28.62 1.32 27.74
C ALA A 58 -28.50 2.00 26.36
N THR A 59 -28.27 3.31 26.35
CA THR A 59 -28.01 4.10 25.14
C THR A 59 -26.52 4.09 24.82
N LEU A 60 -26.17 3.71 23.58
CA LEU A 60 -24.82 3.88 23.05
C LEU A 60 -24.63 5.29 22.49
N THR A 61 -23.72 6.07 23.08
CA THR A 61 -23.28 7.35 22.55
C THR A 61 -21.81 7.26 22.17
N VAL A 62 -21.50 7.41 20.88
CA VAL A 62 -20.13 7.41 20.35
C VAL A 62 -19.81 8.79 19.80
N ALA A 63 -18.73 9.40 20.28
CA ALA A 63 -18.24 10.66 19.74
C ALA A 63 -17.79 10.46 18.28
N LEU A 64 -18.01 11.44 17.41
CA LEU A 64 -17.65 11.35 15.98
C LEU A 64 -16.19 10.94 15.74
N ALA A 65 -15.26 11.45 16.56
CA ALA A 65 -13.85 11.12 16.49
C ALA A 65 -13.53 9.63 16.72
N ASN A 66 -14.45 8.89 17.37
CA ASN A 66 -14.36 7.45 17.64
C ASN A 66 -15.48 6.68 16.92
N GLY A 67 -16.16 7.33 15.96
CA GLY A 67 -17.34 6.82 15.27
C GLY A 67 -17.00 6.14 13.95
N LEU A 68 -17.92 6.21 12.99
CA LEU A 68 -17.94 5.39 11.77
C LEU A 68 -16.59 5.24 11.03
N LEU A 69 -15.79 6.30 10.94
CA LEU A 69 -14.52 6.30 10.18
C LEU A 69 -13.28 6.21 11.07
N SER A 70 -13.42 6.15 12.39
CA SER A 70 -12.27 6.30 13.28
C SER A 70 -11.28 5.14 13.24
N ASN A 71 -11.70 3.98 12.75
CA ASN A 71 -10.87 2.79 12.59
C ASN A 71 -10.74 2.35 11.11
N ALA A 72 -11.27 3.13 10.18
CA ALA A 72 -11.10 2.87 8.76
C ALA A 72 -9.69 3.28 8.34
N SER A 73 -9.15 2.58 7.35
CA SER A 73 -7.85 2.87 6.73
C SER A 73 -7.99 2.91 5.22
N ASP A 74 -7.06 3.60 4.60
CA ASP A 74 -6.87 3.60 3.16
C ASP A 74 -5.37 3.51 2.91
N ASP A 75 -4.98 2.71 1.92
CA ASP A 75 -3.57 2.50 1.62
C ASP A 75 -3.00 3.69 0.80
N ASP A 76 -3.84 4.47 0.12
CA ASP A 76 -3.40 5.62 -0.66
C ASP A 76 -2.92 6.79 0.22
N ALA A 77 -1.68 7.20 -0.01
CA ALA A 77 -1.08 8.28 0.74
C ALA A 77 -1.67 9.64 0.34
N GLY A 78 -2.19 10.37 1.32
CA GLY A 78 -2.71 11.74 1.14
C GLY A 78 -4.23 11.82 1.04
N ASP A 79 -4.91 10.67 1.08
CA ASP A 79 -6.36 10.60 1.07
C ASP A 79 -6.95 10.95 2.44
N THR A 80 -8.15 11.53 2.41
CA THR A 80 -8.91 11.87 3.62
C THR A 80 -10.20 11.09 3.64
N LEU A 81 -10.41 10.31 4.69
CA LEU A 81 -11.66 9.60 4.92
C LEU A 81 -12.75 10.61 5.30
N SER A 82 -13.87 10.60 4.57
CA SER A 82 -15.04 11.47 4.83
C SER A 82 -16.33 10.63 4.88
N ALA A 83 -17.25 11.03 5.76
CA ALA A 83 -18.51 10.30 6.06
C ALA A 83 -19.72 11.03 5.46
#